data_AF-A0A0F9PCU8-F1
#
_entry.id   AF-A0A0F9PCU8-F1
#
_cell.length_a   1.000
_cell.length_b   1.000
_cell.length_c   1.000
_cell.angle_alpha   90.00
_cell.angle_beta   90.00
_cell.angle_gamma   90.00
#
_symmetry.space_group_name_H-M   'P 1'
#
loop_
_entity.id
_entity.type
_entity.pdbx_description
1 polymer ?
#
loop_
_entity_poly.entity_id
_entity_poly.type
_entity_poly.pdbx_seq_one_letter_code
_entity_poly.pdbx_strand_id
1 'polypeptide(L)'
;MFINPQTAIKNGWITGIKNPEKQIQPNAIDFTLDKVFIIRDDVSFGISEDEKVMKGSTLCEPQNGGWMIKERGMIDCLSDMYCDLPEGVAAMLVIRSSLARNGLLLVSGLYDSGFKGHIGFLLHNRSDSAAHFATGTRVGQIVFVQSTSSELYAGGYNHKSGTDLDYQQEYELKDGMDLGHKTQYLVKKNNKG
;
A
#
# COMPACT_ATOMS: atom_id res chain seq x y z
N MET A 1 17.98 -13.72 5.06
CA MET A 1 18.06 -13.58 6.54
C MET A 1 17.33 -12.31 6.95
N PHE A 2 16.62 -12.28 8.09
CA PHE A 2 16.02 -11.03 8.60
C PHE A 2 17.12 -10.03 8.99
N ILE A 3 16.93 -8.77 8.61
CA ILE A 3 17.85 -7.69 8.95
C ILE A 3 17.31 -6.98 10.19
N ASN A 4 18.20 -6.69 11.14
CA ASN A 4 17.86 -5.93 12.32
C ASN A 4 17.29 -4.55 11.92
N PRO A 5 16.13 -4.13 12.45
CA PRO A 5 15.49 -2.87 12.07
C PRO A 5 16.36 -1.65 12.38
N GLN A 6 17.24 -1.71 13.38
CA GLN A 6 18.20 -0.64 13.68
C GLN A 6 19.21 -0.44 12.53
N THR A 7 19.59 -1.51 11.83
CA THR A 7 20.45 -1.42 10.64
C THR A 7 19.73 -0.68 9.51
N ALA A 8 18.44 -0.97 9.30
CA ALA A 8 17.64 -0.28 8.27
C ALA A 8 17.51 1.22 8.57
N ILE A 9 17.26 1.58 9.83
CA ILE A 9 17.16 2.98 10.27
C ILE A 9 18.51 3.70 10.11
N LYS A 10 19.60 3.11 10.60
CA LYS A 10 20.94 3.70 10.54
C LYS A 10 21.39 4.01 9.10
N ASN A 11 21.03 3.14 8.15
CA ASN A 11 21.38 3.29 6.75
C ASN A 11 20.37 4.11 5.94
N GLY A 12 19.31 4.64 6.57
CA GLY A 12 18.31 5.47 5.91
C GLY A 12 17.37 4.72 4.97
N TRP A 13 17.26 3.39 5.08
CA TRP A 13 16.38 2.60 4.21
C TRP A 13 14.90 2.82 4.51
N ILE A 14 14.62 3.42 5.66
CA ILE A 14 13.28 3.81 6.08
C ILE A 14 13.33 5.08 6.91
N THR A 15 12.41 5.99 6.64
CA THR A 15 12.29 7.29 7.31
C THR A 15 10.83 7.56 7.71
N GLY A 16 10.58 8.65 8.45
CA GLY A 16 9.22 9.01 8.89
C GLY A 16 8.74 8.31 10.17
N ILE A 17 9.64 7.70 10.95
CA ILE A 17 9.30 7.11 12.26
C ILE A 17 9.01 8.25 13.26
N LYS A 18 7.73 8.41 13.63
CA LYS A 18 7.27 9.49 14.53
C LYS A 18 7.47 9.15 16.01
N ASN A 19 7.38 7.88 16.39
CA ASN A 19 7.57 7.41 17.77
C ASN A 19 8.45 6.15 17.82
N PRO A 20 9.80 6.31 17.81
CA PRO A 20 10.74 5.19 17.78
C PRO A 20 10.54 4.18 18.91
N GLU A 21 10.25 4.63 20.13
CA GLU A 21 10.05 3.77 21.31
C GLU A 21 8.88 2.78 21.14
N LYS A 22 7.84 3.19 20.41
CA LYS A 22 6.68 2.34 20.13
C LYS A 22 6.80 1.59 18.81
N GLN A 23 7.45 2.18 17.82
CA GLN A 23 7.45 1.65 16.45
C GLN A 23 8.57 0.65 16.21
N ILE A 24 9.74 0.80 16.83
CA ILE A 24 10.84 -0.15 16.63
C ILE A 24 10.54 -1.41 17.42
N GLN A 25 10.40 -2.54 16.73
CA GLN A 25 10.18 -3.86 17.30
C GLN A 25 11.47 -4.69 17.16
N PRO A 26 11.59 -5.87 17.80
CA PRO A 26 12.82 -6.64 17.75
C PRO A 26 13.32 -6.98 16.33
N ASN A 27 12.39 -7.28 15.41
CA ASN A 27 12.69 -7.74 14.05
C ASN A 27 11.95 -6.97 12.95
N ALA A 28 11.27 -5.88 13.30
CA ALA A 28 10.39 -5.15 12.39
C ALA A 28 10.23 -3.70 12.84
N ILE A 29 9.61 -2.87 12.01
CA ILE A 29 9.20 -1.51 12.38
C ILE A 29 7.70 -1.37 12.14
N ASP A 30 6.93 -1.03 13.16
CA ASP A 30 5.51 -0.78 13.02
C ASP A 30 5.28 0.49 12.19
N PHE A 31 4.40 0.40 11.19
CA PHE A 31 3.98 1.54 10.38
C PHE A 31 2.52 1.93 10.66
N THR A 32 2.20 3.18 10.33
CA THR A 32 0.94 3.84 10.70
C THR A 32 -0.03 3.92 9.54
N LEU A 33 -1.33 3.98 9.85
CA LEU A 33 -2.37 4.32 8.90
C LEU A 33 -2.49 5.85 8.83
N ASP A 34 -2.02 6.45 7.74
CA ASP A 34 -1.95 7.91 7.59
C ASP A 34 -2.85 8.43 6.46
N LYS A 35 -3.08 7.66 5.39
CA LYS A 35 -4.03 7.99 4.32
C LYS A 35 -4.86 6.78 3.92
N VAL A 36 -6.12 7.01 3.55
CA VAL A 36 -7.06 5.97 3.11
C VAL A 36 -7.68 6.37 1.79
N PHE A 37 -7.82 5.42 0.87
CA PHE A 37 -8.43 5.58 -0.43
C PHE A 37 -9.55 4.55 -0.61
N ILE A 38 -10.68 5.01 -1.17
CA ILE A 38 -11.78 4.13 -1.54
C ILE A 38 -11.53 3.65 -2.98
N ILE A 39 -11.36 2.34 -3.13
CA ILE A 39 -11.22 1.70 -4.44
C ILE A 39 -12.58 1.73 -5.14
N ARG A 40 -12.60 2.09 -6.42
CA ARG A 40 -13.81 2.07 -7.22
C ARG A 40 -14.36 0.65 -7.39
N ASP A 41 -15.65 0.48 -7.12
CA ASP A 41 -16.40 -0.76 -7.31
C ASP A 41 -17.34 -0.71 -8.52
N ASP A 42 -17.41 0.44 -9.19
CA ASP A 42 -18.26 0.70 -10.36
C ASP A 42 -17.57 0.43 -11.71
N VAL A 43 -16.29 0.03 -11.69
CA VAL A 43 -15.49 -0.27 -12.88
C VAL A 43 -14.75 -1.60 -12.75
N SER A 44 -14.54 -2.28 -13.88
CA SER A 44 -13.63 -3.43 -14.00
C SER A 44 -12.17 -2.97 -14.09
N PHE A 45 -11.26 -3.87 -13.70
CA PHE A 45 -9.83 -3.76 -13.96
C PHE A 45 -9.40 -4.88 -14.90
N GLY A 46 -8.26 -4.69 -15.56
CA GLY A 46 -7.66 -5.69 -16.46
C GLY A 46 -6.14 -5.62 -16.35
N ILE A 47 -5.50 -6.76 -16.19
CA ILE A 47 -4.04 -6.86 -16.13
C ILE A 47 -3.61 -7.97 -17.08
N SER A 48 -2.69 -7.64 -17.97
CA SER A 48 -1.99 -8.53 -18.89
C SER A 48 -0.53 -8.09 -19.00
N GLU A 49 0.27 -8.84 -19.77
CA GLU A 49 1.67 -8.46 -20.02
C GLU A 49 1.81 -7.17 -20.84
N ASP A 50 0.80 -6.84 -21.66
CA ASP A 50 0.82 -5.67 -22.55
C ASP A 50 0.05 -4.46 -22.00
N GLU A 51 -0.93 -4.70 -21.12
CA GLU A 51 -1.84 -3.67 -20.63
C GLU A 51 -2.13 -3.82 -19.13
N LYS A 52 -2.09 -2.69 -18.41
CA LYS A 52 -2.47 -2.58 -17.01
C LYS A 52 -3.52 -1.47 -16.84
N VAL A 53 -4.77 -1.86 -16.64
CA VAL A 53 -5.91 -1.00 -16.30
C VAL A 53 -6.29 -1.26 -14.86
N MET A 54 -6.10 -0.27 -13.99
CA MET A 54 -6.46 -0.33 -12.57
C MET A 54 -7.84 0.29 -12.33
N LYS A 55 -8.52 -0.09 -11.23
CA LYS A 55 -9.84 0.46 -10.87
C LYS A 55 -9.79 1.96 -10.49
N GLY A 56 -8.62 2.47 -10.12
CA GLY A 56 -8.49 3.79 -9.51
C GLY A 56 -9.08 3.83 -8.09
N SER A 57 -8.77 4.90 -7.38
CA SER A 57 -9.25 5.13 -6.02
C SER A 57 -9.35 6.62 -5.72
N THR A 58 -10.14 6.99 -4.71
CA THR A 58 -10.27 8.40 -4.28
C THR A 58 -9.90 8.54 -2.81
N LEU A 59 -9.15 9.61 -2.49
CA LEU A 59 -8.77 9.91 -1.11
C LEU A 59 -10.02 10.05 -0.23
N CYS A 60 -9.98 9.41 0.93
CA CYS A 60 -11.03 9.42 1.93
C CYS A 60 -10.52 10.18 3.16
N GLU A 61 -11.06 11.38 3.38
CA GLU A 61 -10.73 12.15 4.57
C GLU A 61 -11.27 11.49 5.84
N PRO A 62 -10.49 11.47 6.94
CA PRO A 62 -10.94 10.89 8.19
C PRO A 62 -12.14 11.64 8.75
N GLN A 63 -13.10 10.89 9.30
CA GLN A 63 -14.28 11.41 9.99
C GLN A 63 -14.09 11.22 11.49
N ASN A 64 -14.32 12.26 12.29
CA ASN A 64 -14.16 12.22 13.75
C ASN A 64 -12.77 11.69 14.20
N GLY A 65 -11.71 12.04 13.47
CA GLY A 65 -10.33 11.65 13.80
C GLY A 65 -9.92 10.24 13.34
N GLY A 66 -10.71 9.58 12.49
CA GLY A 66 -10.35 8.25 12.01
C GLY A 66 -11.16 7.77 10.80
N TRP A 67 -11.00 6.48 10.50
CA TRP A 67 -11.73 5.79 9.43
C TRP A 67 -12.45 4.56 9.98
N MET A 68 -13.47 4.14 9.24
CA MET A 68 -14.20 2.92 9.48
C MET A 68 -14.12 2.03 8.23
N ILE A 69 -13.73 0.77 8.42
CA ILE A 69 -13.86 -0.27 7.41
C ILE A 69 -15.10 -1.08 7.76
N LYS A 70 -16.11 -1.07 6.89
CA LYS A 70 -17.32 -1.89 7.07
C LYS A 70 -16.98 -3.37 7.15
N GLU A 71 -17.86 -4.16 7.73
CA GLU A 71 -17.81 -5.62 7.68
C GLU A 71 -17.62 -6.10 6.24
N ARG A 72 -16.77 -7.11 6.05
CA ARG A 72 -16.41 -7.66 4.73
C ARG A 72 -15.84 -6.63 3.73
N GLY A 73 -15.53 -5.40 4.16
CA GLY A 73 -15.01 -4.31 3.32
C GLY A 73 -13.49 -4.34 3.14
N MET A 74 -13.00 -3.47 2.27
CA MET A 74 -11.58 -3.23 2.07
C MET A 74 -11.29 -1.76 1.77
N ILE A 75 -10.09 -1.31 2.11
CA ILE A 75 -9.58 0.01 1.78
C ILE A 75 -8.13 -0.08 1.31
N ASP A 76 -7.75 0.87 0.45
CA ASP A 76 -6.36 1.09 0.06
C ASP A 76 -5.74 2.16 0.97
N CYS A 77 -4.50 1.97 1.39
CA CYS A 77 -3.91 2.73 2.49
C CYS A 77 -2.47 3.13 2.19
N LEU A 78 -2.05 4.25 2.78
CA LEU A 78 -0.65 4.65 2.86
C LEU A 78 -0.23 4.99 4.29
N SER A 79 1.03 4.71 4.60
CA SER A 79 1.75 5.35 5.70
C SER A 79 2.61 6.50 5.16
N ASP A 80 2.78 7.54 5.97
CA ASP A 80 3.74 8.61 5.72
C ASP A 80 5.20 8.14 5.80
N MET A 81 5.43 6.94 6.36
CA MET A 81 6.75 6.33 6.36
C MET A 81 7.20 6.00 4.94
N TYR A 82 8.48 6.26 4.65
CA TYR A 82 9.04 6.17 3.30
C TYR A 82 10.23 5.22 3.28
N CYS A 83 10.26 4.33 2.30
CA CYS A 83 11.32 3.35 2.07
C CYS A 83 12.25 3.79 0.93
N ASP A 84 13.56 3.57 1.10
CA ASP A 84 14.57 3.69 0.05
C ASP A 84 15.50 2.47 0.16
N LEU A 85 15.11 1.37 -0.50
CA LEU A 85 15.77 0.09 -0.35
C LEU A 85 16.99 0.01 -1.28
N PRO A 86 18.19 -0.31 -0.76
CA PRO A 86 19.36 -0.51 -1.59
C PRO A 86 19.30 -1.85 -2.35
N GLU A 87 20.28 -2.06 -3.22
CA GLU A 87 20.58 -3.40 -3.73
C GLU A 87 20.83 -4.38 -2.57
N GLY A 88 20.38 -5.63 -2.73
CA GLY A 88 20.60 -6.70 -1.76
C GLY A 88 19.68 -6.67 -0.54
N VAL A 89 18.71 -5.76 -0.51
CA VAL A 89 17.69 -5.67 0.54
C VAL A 89 16.31 -5.69 -0.11
N ALA A 90 15.43 -6.55 0.39
CA ALA A 90 14.01 -6.49 0.09
C ALA A 90 13.24 -6.30 1.41
N ALA A 91 11.98 -5.90 1.32
CA ALA A 91 11.11 -5.77 2.48
C ALA A 91 9.71 -6.34 2.22
N MET A 92 9.05 -6.76 3.29
CA MET A 92 7.67 -7.24 3.26
C MET A 92 6.87 -6.64 4.41
N LEU A 93 5.58 -6.45 4.18
CA LEU A 93 4.67 -5.99 5.21
C LEU A 93 3.97 -7.17 5.87
N VAL A 94 3.90 -7.16 7.19
CA VAL A 94 3.17 -8.14 7.98
C VAL A 94 2.16 -7.43 8.87
N ILE A 95 0.99 -8.02 9.05
CA ILE A 95 -0.04 -7.46 9.92
C ILE A 95 0.35 -7.57 11.40
N ARG A 96 -0.04 -6.59 12.22
CA ARG A 96 0.07 -6.73 13.68
C ARG A 96 -0.90 -7.80 14.17
N SER A 97 -0.42 -8.68 15.04
CA SER A 97 -1.20 -9.81 15.55
C SER A 97 -2.53 -9.42 16.20
N SER A 98 -2.60 -8.26 16.87
CA SER A 98 -3.86 -7.73 17.42
C SER A 98 -4.93 -7.50 16.34
N LEU A 99 -4.55 -7.01 15.15
CA LEU A 99 -5.49 -6.77 14.05
C LEU A 99 -5.87 -8.11 13.39
N ALA A 100 -4.90 -9.00 13.17
CA ALA A 100 -5.17 -10.33 12.63
C ALA A 100 -6.19 -11.10 13.48
N ARG A 101 -6.06 -11.04 14.82
CA ARG A 101 -6.98 -11.68 15.77
C ARG A 101 -8.39 -11.07 15.77
N ASN A 102 -8.57 -9.87 15.22
CA ASN A 102 -9.87 -9.22 15.05
C ASN A 102 -10.43 -9.39 13.63
N GLY A 103 -9.86 -10.30 12.83
CA GLY A 103 -10.36 -10.61 11.49
C GLY A 103 -9.90 -9.62 10.41
N LEU A 104 -8.87 -8.81 10.67
CA LEU A 104 -8.27 -7.96 9.65
C LEU A 104 -7.19 -8.73 8.90
N LEU A 105 -7.05 -8.43 7.61
CA LEU A 105 -5.96 -8.90 6.77
C LEU A 105 -5.25 -7.68 6.15
N LEU A 106 -3.92 -7.70 6.14
CA LEU A 106 -3.09 -6.72 5.47
C LEU A 106 -2.43 -7.39 4.27
N VAL A 107 -2.54 -6.76 3.10
CA VAL A 107 -1.97 -7.28 1.85
C VAL A 107 -1.14 -6.20 1.19
N SER A 108 0.05 -6.57 0.68
CA SER A 108 0.90 -5.72 -0.14
C SER A 108 1.65 -6.57 -1.17
N GLY A 109 2.31 -5.91 -2.12
CA GLY A 109 3.38 -6.54 -2.88
C GLY A 109 4.66 -6.70 -2.06
N LEU A 110 5.62 -7.47 -2.59
CA LEU A 110 7.01 -7.45 -2.15
C LEU A 110 7.62 -6.08 -2.45
N TYR A 111 8.46 -5.58 -1.54
CA TYR A 111 9.23 -4.36 -1.80
C TYR A 111 10.62 -4.82 -2.24
N ASP A 112 10.82 -4.82 -3.55
CA ASP A 112 12.04 -5.29 -4.18
C ASP A 112 13.25 -4.39 -3.88
N SER A 113 14.46 -4.92 -4.10
CA SER A 113 15.68 -4.13 -4.05
C SER A 113 15.63 -2.97 -5.03
N GLY A 114 15.91 -1.75 -4.57
CA GLY A 114 15.73 -0.53 -5.36
C GLY A 114 14.36 0.14 -5.24
N PHE A 115 13.42 -0.42 -4.46
CA PHE A 115 12.13 0.23 -4.19
C PHE A 115 12.30 1.55 -3.43
N LYS A 116 11.63 2.61 -3.91
CA LYS A 116 11.63 3.95 -3.34
C LYS A 116 10.20 4.48 -3.25
N GLY A 117 9.62 4.52 -2.06
CA GLY A 117 8.25 5.00 -1.92
C GLY A 117 7.65 4.88 -0.52
N HIS A 118 6.51 5.53 -0.34
CA HIS A 118 5.66 5.37 0.83
C HIS A 118 5.19 3.92 1.03
N ILE A 119 4.91 3.54 2.28
CA ILE A 119 4.39 2.20 2.58
C ILE A 119 2.92 2.14 2.14
N GLY A 120 2.62 1.43 1.05
CA GLY A 120 1.28 1.15 0.56
C GLY A 120 0.80 -0.28 0.84
N PHE A 121 -0.46 -0.40 1.25
CA PHE A 121 -1.05 -1.68 1.64
C PHE A 121 -2.58 -1.63 1.55
N LEU A 122 -3.21 -2.78 1.34
CA LEU A 122 -4.64 -2.96 1.50
C LEU A 122 -4.95 -3.46 2.91
N LEU A 123 -6.00 -2.92 3.53
CA LEU A 123 -6.62 -3.51 4.71
C LEU A 123 -7.98 -4.08 4.34
N HIS A 124 -8.15 -5.38 4.56
CA HIS A 124 -9.42 -6.07 4.42
C HIS A 124 -9.99 -6.36 5.80
N ASN A 125 -11.25 -5.98 6.00
CA ASN A 125 -12.03 -6.43 7.12
C ASN A 125 -12.74 -7.74 6.75
N ARG A 126 -12.31 -8.86 7.33
CA ARG A 126 -12.91 -10.19 7.13
C ARG A 126 -13.80 -10.58 8.31
N SER A 127 -14.10 -9.68 9.24
CA SER A 127 -15.09 -9.92 10.29
C SER A 127 -16.50 -9.54 9.82
N ASP A 128 -17.48 -9.86 10.68
CA ASP A 128 -18.90 -9.51 10.50
C ASP A 128 -19.28 -8.23 11.25
N SER A 129 -18.30 -7.41 11.64
CA SER A 129 -18.50 -6.12 12.28
C SER A 129 -17.53 -5.06 11.75
N ALA A 130 -17.89 -3.78 11.86
CA ALA A 130 -17.03 -2.70 11.41
C ALA A 130 -15.76 -2.55 12.26
N ALA A 131 -14.64 -2.22 11.60
CA ALA A 131 -13.36 -1.92 12.25
C ALA A 131 -13.10 -0.41 12.21
N HIS A 132 -12.69 0.18 13.33
CA HIS A 132 -12.42 1.60 13.46
C HIS A 132 -10.94 1.86 13.74
N PHE A 133 -10.37 2.86 13.07
CA PHE A 133 -8.97 3.22 13.21
C PHE A 133 -8.84 4.73 13.36
N ALA A 134 -8.20 5.18 14.44
CA ALA A 134 -7.78 6.56 14.55
C ALA A 134 -6.62 6.84 13.57
N THR A 135 -6.51 8.09 13.10
CA THR A 135 -5.34 8.54 12.31
C THR A 135 -4.04 8.25 13.04
N GLY A 136 -3.02 7.73 12.35
CA GLY A 136 -1.73 7.38 12.94
C GLY A 136 -1.72 6.07 13.73
N THR A 137 -2.77 5.25 13.65
CA THR A 137 -2.79 3.93 14.29
C THR A 137 -1.75 3.01 13.65
N ARG A 138 -0.96 2.30 14.47
CA ARG A 138 -0.04 1.25 13.99
C ARG A 138 -0.84 0.03 13.51
N VAL A 139 -0.76 -0.30 12.23
CA VAL A 139 -1.61 -1.33 11.59
C VAL A 139 -0.82 -2.52 11.07
N GLY A 140 0.44 -2.31 10.70
CA GLY A 140 1.32 -3.39 10.25
C GLY A 140 2.76 -3.12 10.67
N GLN A 141 3.64 -4.02 10.24
CA GLN A 141 5.07 -3.96 10.48
C GLN A 141 5.80 -4.23 9.17
N ILE A 142 6.84 -3.47 8.90
CA ILE A 142 7.76 -3.74 7.79
C ILE A 142 8.95 -4.56 8.31
N VAL A 143 9.27 -5.61 7.58
CA VAL A 143 10.38 -6.52 7.86
C VAL A 143 11.36 -6.47 6.70
N PHE A 144 12.64 -6.31 7.02
CA PHE A 144 13.72 -6.27 6.03
C PHE A 144 14.40 -7.63 5.93
N VAL A 145 14.69 -8.05 4.71
CA VAL A 145 15.38 -9.31 4.43
C VAL A 145 16.56 -9.07 3.52
N GLN A 146 17.66 -9.75 3.81
CA GLN A 146 18.77 -9.87 2.87
C GLN A 146 18.27 -10.61 1.63
N SER A 147 18.50 -10.02 0.47
CA SER A 147 18.08 -10.51 -0.83
C SER A 147 19.29 -10.58 -1.77
N THR A 148 19.23 -11.45 -2.76
CA THR A 148 20.09 -11.39 -3.95
C THR A 148 19.18 -11.07 -5.12
N SER A 149 19.34 -9.89 -5.70
CA SER A 149 18.52 -9.42 -6.82
C SER A 149 19.19 -9.75 -8.16
N SER A 150 18.41 -10.17 -9.15
CA SER A 150 18.88 -10.23 -10.55
C SER A 150 18.99 -8.83 -11.16
N GLU A 151 18.08 -7.93 -10.77
CA GLU A 151 17.99 -6.53 -11.22
C GLU A 151 17.37 -5.67 -10.12
N LEU A 152 17.53 -4.34 -10.24
CA LEU A 152 16.86 -3.38 -9.35
C LEU A 152 15.42 -3.08 -9.81
N TYR A 153 14.56 -2.76 -8.85
CA TYR A 153 13.17 -2.42 -9.08
C TYR A 153 13.03 -1.17 -9.96
N ALA A 154 12.40 -1.35 -11.13
CA ALA A 154 12.08 -0.29 -12.09
C ALA A 154 10.56 -0.11 -12.28
N GLY A 155 9.75 -0.61 -11.34
CA GLY A 155 8.29 -0.54 -11.46
C GLY A 155 7.70 0.84 -11.15
N GLY A 156 6.45 1.05 -11.56
CA GLY A 156 5.78 2.35 -11.54
C GLY A 156 5.39 2.91 -10.16
N TYR A 157 5.71 2.21 -9.07
CA TYR A 157 5.44 2.69 -7.70
C TYR A 157 6.59 3.52 -7.12
N ASN A 158 7.74 3.59 -7.80
CA ASN A 158 8.85 4.46 -7.38
C ASN A 158 8.49 5.94 -7.50
N HIS A 159 8.67 6.71 -6.42
CA HIS A 159 8.44 8.16 -6.38
C HIS A 159 9.42 8.84 -5.41
N LYS A 160 9.45 10.18 -5.37
CA LYS A 160 10.32 10.91 -4.43
C LYS A 160 9.65 11.06 -3.07
N SER A 161 10.44 11.07 -2.00
CA SER A 161 9.93 11.40 -0.66
C SER A 161 9.25 12.77 -0.64
N GLY A 162 8.10 12.85 0.03
CA GLY A 162 7.26 14.06 0.09
C GLY A 162 6.34 14.27 -1.12
N THR A 163 6.35 13.36 -2.08
CA THR A 163 5.35 13.29 -3.16
C THR A 163 4.48 12.06 -2.97
N ASP A 164 3.18 12.18 -3.21
CA ASP A 164 2.33 10.99 -3.36
C ASP A 164 2.46 10.46 -4.79
N LEU A 165 2.21 9.16 -4.97
CA LEU A 165 1.92 8.64 -6.30
C LEU A 165 0.76 9.45 -6.87
N ASP A 166 0.85 9.79 -8.16
CA ASP A 166 -0.24 10.47 -8.84
C ASP A 166 -1.40 9.48 -9.01
N TYR A 167 -2.25 9.42 -7.99
CA TYR A 167 -3.52 8.69 -8.01
C TYR A 167 -4.55 9.37 -8.92
N GLN A 168 -4.27 10.58 -9.41
CA GLN A 168 -5.14 11.34 -10.30
C GLN A 168 -4.69 11.22 -11.76
N GLN A 169 -4.56 10.00 -12.26
CA GLN A 169 -4.54 9.81 -13.71
C GLN A 169 -5.94 10.07 -14.26
N GLU A 170 -6.05 10.92 -15.28
CA GLU A 170 -7.30 11.10 -16.00
C GLU A 170 -7.59 9.86 -16.85
N TYR A 171 -8.64 9.14 -16.47
CA TYR A 171 -9.18 8.02 -17.23
C TYR A 171 -10.56 8.37 -17.77
N GLU A 172 -10.94 7.76 -18.88
CA GLU A 172 -12.29 7.76 -19.41
C GLU A 172 -12.92 6.37 -19.27
N LEU A 173 -14.24 6.32 -19.06
CA LEU A 173 -14.98 5.07 -19.01
C LEU A 173 -15.19 4.57 -20.43
N LYS A 174 -14.86 3.30 -20.66
CA LYS A 174 -15.14 2.60 -21.91
C LYS A 174 -15.97 1.35 -21.63
N ASP A 175 -17.11 1.24 -22.30
CA ASP A 175 -17.94 0.03 -22.25
C ASP A 175 -17.21 -1.16 -22.90
N GLY A 176 -17.38 -2.33 -22.30
CA GLY A 176 -16.82 -3.59 -22.78
C GLY A 176 -17.67 -4.79 -22.40
N MET A 177 -17.18 -5.98 -22.77
CA MET A 177 -17.73 -7.26 -22.35
C MET A 177 -16.65 -8.11 -21.72
N ASP A 178 -16.97 -8.71 -20.56
CA ASP A 178 -16.11 -9.66 -19.85
C ASP A 178 -16.90 -10.91 -19.50
N LEU A 179 -16.41 -12.08 -19.90
CA LEU A 179 -17.06 -13.38 -19.66
C LEU A 179 -18.58 -13.39 -19.95
N GLY A 180 -19.03 -12.65 -20.97
CA GLY A 180 -20.43 -12.54 -21.37
C GLY A 180 -21.27 -11.49 -20.62
N HIS A 181 -20.66 -10.72 -19.72
CA HIS A 181 -21.31 -9.64 -18.96
C HIS A 181 -20.86 -8.28 -19.47
N LYS A 182 -21.81 -7.32 -19.57
CA LYS A 182 -21.47 -5.91 -19.82
C LYS A 182 -20.67 -5.36 -18.64
N THR A 183 -19.60 -4.63 -18.93
CA THR A 183 -18.80 -3.95 -17.91
C THR A 183 -18.21 -2.65 -18.45
N GLN A 184 -17.58 -1.86 -17.58
CA GLN A 184 -16.87 -0.63 -17.92
C GLN A 184 -15.42 -0.72 -17.44
N TYR A 185 -14.48 -0.23 -18.24
CA TYR A 185 -13.06 -0.15 -17.90
C TYR A 185 -12.58 1.28 -17.90
N LEU A 186 -11.56 1.58 -17.08
CA LEU A 186 -10.84 2.84 -17.14
C LEU A 186 -9.79 2.79 -18.24
N VAL A 187 -9.90 3.65 -19.25
CA VAL A 187 -8.88 3.79 -20.30
C VAL A 187 -8.15 5.10 -20.08
N LYS A 188 -6.82 5.08 -20.14
CA LYS A 188 -6.01 6.29 -19.95
C LYS A 188 -6.37 7.29 -21.05
N LYS A 189 -6.71 8.53 -20.68
CA LYS A 189 -6.94 9.56 -21.69
C LYS A 189 -5.65 9.79 -22.46
N ASN A 190 -5.68 9.55 -23.77
CA ASN A 190 -4.60 9.99 -24.64
C ASN A 190 -4.68 11.52 -24.71
N ASN A 191 -3.75 12.22 -24.06
CA ASN A 191 -3.48 13.62 -24.35
C ASN A 191 -2.91 13.68 -25.78
N LYS A 192 -3.78 13.62 -26.79
CA LYS A 192 -3.44 14.11 -28.12
C LYS A 192 -3.24 15.61 -27.97
N GLY A 193 -1.99 16.05 -28.17
CA GLY A 193 -1.62 17.46 -28.20
C GLY A 193 -2.36 18.24 -29.29
#